data_AF-A0A2V7YIK8-F1
#
_entry.id   AF-A0A2V7YIK8-F1
#
_cell.length_a   1.000
_cell.length_b   1.000
_cell.length_c   1.000
_cell.angle_alpha   90.00
_cell.angle_beta   90.00
_cell.angle_gamma   90.00
#
_symmetry.space_group_name_H-M   'P 1'
#
loop_
_entity.id
_entity.type
_entity.pdbx_description
1 polymer ?
#
loop_
_entity_poly.entity_id
_entity_poly.type
_entity_poly.pdbx_seq_one_letter_code
_entity_poly.pdbx_strand_id
1 'polypeptide(L)'
;MAIYFPIQEAREKFDEIVQKARAGERVVISEDGQNVVQIQAVPKSFATDPVLRELEEEGIISPTPEYMPSLEEVRRELEEDWKANPPKPGGLARFLESR
;
A
#
# COMPACT_ATOMS: atom_id res chain seq x y z
N MET A 1 21.27 6.61 -2.58
CA MET A 1 22.32 6.70 -3.62
C MET A 1 21.76 6.07 -4.89
N ALA A 2 22.05 6.61 -6.08
CA ALA A 2 21.48 6.09 -7.33
C ALA A 2 22.47 5.13 -8.01
N ILE A 3 21.96 3.98 -8.47
CA ILE A 3 22.73 2.97 -9.20
C ILE A 3 22.40 3.09 -10.69
N TYR A 4 23.41 3.06 -11.54
CA TYR A 4 23.27 3.23 -12.97
C TYR A 4 23.53 1.91 -13.71
N PHE A 5 22.64 1.57 -14.64
CA PHE A 5 22.81 0.43 -15.54
C PHE A 5 22.65 0.87 -17.00
N PRO A 6 23.56 0.51 -17.90
CA PRO A 6 23.30 0.57 -19.33
C PRO A 6 22.10 -0.32 -19.69
N ILE A 7 21.32 0.06 -20.71
CA ILE A 7 20.11 -0.68 -21.10
C ILE A 7 20.38 -2.14 -21.46
N GLN A 8 21.56 -2.44 -22.00
CA GLN A 8 21.97 -3.81 -22.33
C GLN A 8 22.14 -4.64 -21.06
N GLU A 9 22.86 -4.11 -20.07
CA GLU A 9 23.06 -4.78 -18.78
C GLU A 9 21.75 -4.87 -17.99
N ALA A 10 20.90 -3.86 -18.09
CA ALA A 10 19.60 -3.86 -17.45
C ALA A 10 18.65 -4.95 -17.96
N ARG A 11 18.79 -5.35 -19.24
CA ARG A 11 18.02 -6.47 -19.81
C ARG A 11 18.47 -7.81 -19.25
N GLU A 12 19.77 -8.00 -19.05
CA GLU A 12 20.31 -9.26 -18.52
C GLU A 12 20.14 -9.37 -17.01
N LYS A 13 20.17 -8.26 -16.28
CA LYS A 13 20.12 -8.20 -14.81
C LYS A 13 18.81 -7.63 -14.26
N PHE A 14 17.72 -7.79 -15.00
CA PHE A 14 16.44 -7.19 -14.63
C PHE A 14 15.97 -7.61 -13.23
N ASP A 15 16.09 -8.90 -12.89
CA ASP A 15 15.72 -9.42 -11.57
C ASP A 15 16.52 -8.77 -10.43
N GLU A 16 17.82 -8.56 -10.64
CA GLU A 16 18.69 -7.88 -9.66
C GLU A 16 18.30 -6.42 -9.49
N ILE A 17 18.00 -5.73 -10.60
CA ILE A 17 17.52 -4.34 -10.59
C ILE A 17 16.23 -4.21 -9.78
N VAL A 18 15.29 -5.14 -9.97
CA VAL A 18 14.04 -5.16 -9.21
C VAL A 18 14.29 -5.41 -7.73
N GLN A 19 15.21 -6.32 -7.38
CA GLN A 19 15.59 -6.55 -5.97
C GLN A 19 16.20 -5.31 -5.32
N LYS A 20 17.11 -4.62 -6.01
CA LYS A 20 17.72 -3.36 -5.54
C LYS A 20 16.68 -2.26 -5.37
N ALA A 21 15.78 -2.12 -6.34
CA ALA A 21 14.67 -1.17 -6.23
C ALA A 21 13.79 -1.47 -5.02
N ARG A 22 13.45 -2.75 -4.77
CA ARG A 22 12.70 -3.21 -3.58
C ARG A 22 13.43 -2.97 -2.26
N ALA A 23 14.76 -2.99 -2.25
CA ALA A 23 15.56 -2.64 -1.09
C ALA A 23 15.58 -1.14 -0.79
N GLY A 24 14.90 -0.32 -1.59
CA GLY A 24 14.84 1.14 -1.44
C GLY A 24 15.93 1.87 -2.20
N GLU A 25 16.69 1.18 -3.05
CA GLU A 25 17.69 1.81 -3.91
C GLU A 25 17.04 2.44 -5.14
N ARG A 26 17.58 3.58 -5.58
CA ARG A 26 17.13 4.27 -6.78
C ARG A 26 17.94 3.75 -7.96
N VAL A 27 17.30 3.07 -8.91
CA VAL A 27 17.99 2.53 -10.08
C VAL A 27 17.70 3.40 -11.30
N VAL A 28 18.71 3.76 -12.08
CA VAL A 28 18.61 4.55 -13.30
C VAL A 28 19.15 3.72 -14.45
N ILE A 29 18.38 3.60 -15.52
CA ILE A 29 18.81 2.95 -16.76
C ILE A 29 19.21 4.03 -17.76
N SER A 30 20.37 3.85 -18.37
CA SER A 30 20.90 4.72 -19.41
C SER A 30 21.02 4.02 -20.76
N GLU A 31 20.77 4.78 -21.83
CA GLU A 31 20.97 4.37 -23.21
C GLU A 31 21.78 5.46 -23.90
N ASP A 32 22.85 5.09 -24.61
CA ASP A 32 23.77 6.02 -25.28
C ASP A 32 24.27 7.19 -24.41
N GLY A 33 24.53 6.89 -23.12
CA GLY A 33 24.99 7.88 -22.14
C GLY A 33 23.91 8.84 -21.63
N GLN A 34 22.66 8.66 -22.03
CA GLN A 34 21.52 9.42 -21.55
C GLN A 34 20.70 8.60 -20.56
N ASN A 35 20.25 9.22 -19.47
CA ASN A 35 19.35 8.58 -18.52
C ASN A 35 17.95 8.53 -19.11
N VAL A 36 17.44 7.32 -19.38
CA VAL A 36 16.17 7.12 -20.08
C VAL A 36 15.05 6.64 -19.14
N VAL A 37 15.38 5.89 -18.09
CA VAL A 37 14.39 5.33 -17.16
C VAL A 37 14.89 5.38 -15.74
N GLN A 38 13.99 5.63 -14.79
CA GLN A 38 14.26 5.48 -13.36
C GLN A 38 13.30 4.44 -12.77
N ILE A 39 13.85 3.50 -12.01
CA ILE A 39 13.12 2.44 -11.30
C ILE A 39 13.30 2.66 -9.81
N GLN A 40 12.18 2.65 -9.09
CA GLN A 40 12.13 2.74 -7.64
C GLN A 40 11.00 1.82 -7.12
N ALA A 41 11.13 1.31 -5.91
CA ALA A 41 10.00 0.63 -5.28
C ALA A 41 8.83 1.61 -5.08
N VAL A 42 7.64 1.11 -5.36
CA VAL A 42 6.39 1.74 -4.94
C VAL A 42 6.27 1.48 -3.43
N PRO A 43 6.34 2.52 -2.56
CA PRO A 43 6.24 2.31 -1.12
C PRO A 43 4.93 1.61 -0.76
N LYS A 44 4.94 0.63 0.14
CA LYS A 44 3.70 -0.10 0.53
C LYS A 44 2.76 0.73 1.40
N SER A 45 3.20 1.88 1.89
CA SER A 45 2.48 2.76 2.80
C SER A 45 1.76 3.91 2.09
N PHE A 46 1.07 3.64 0.97
CA PHE A 46 0.18 4.63 0.34
C PHE A 46 -1.17 4.78 1.06
N ALA A 47 -1.46 3.96 2.07
CA ALA A 47 -2.77 3.95 2.72
C ALA A 47 -3.05 5.15 3.65
N THR A 48 -2.13 6.11 3.86
CA THR A 48 -2.33 7.15 4.88
C THR A 48 -1.57 8.47 4.64
N ASP A 49 -1.38 8.87 3.39
CA ASP A 49 -0.81 10.20 3.13
C ASP A 49 -1.91 11.21 2.75
N PRO A 50 -2.16 12.26 3.56
CA PRO A 50 -3.24 13.22 3.31
C PRO A 50 -3.04 14.00 2.01
N VAL A 51 -1.79 14.17 1.55
CA VAL A 51 -1.47 14.87 0.30
C VAL A 51 -1.91 14.06 -0.92
N LEU A 52 -1.83 12.73 -0.87
CA LEU A 52 -2.28 11.86 -1.95
C LEU A 52 -3.81 11.86 -2.08
N ARG A 53 -4.53 11.94 -0.95
CA ARG A 53 -5.99 12.02 -0.93
C ARG A 53 -6.50 13.28 -1.64
N GLU A 54 -5.82 14.40 -1.43
CA GLU A 54 -6.13 15.67 -2.09
C GLU A 54 -5.90 15.57 -3.62
N LEU A 55 -4.81 14.91 -4.05
CA LEU A 55 -4.53 14.67 -5.48
C LEU A 55 -5.49 13.67 -6.14
N GLU A 56 -6.04 12.70 -5.39
CA GLU A 56 -7.10 11.78 -5.83
C GLU A 56 -8.44 12.52 -5.98
N GLU A 57 -8.80 13.40 -5.02
CA GLU A 57 -10.00 14.24 -5.08
C GLU A 57 -9.96 15.23 -6.24
N GLU A 58 -8.77 15.77 -6.57
CA GLU A 58 -8.55 16.64 -7.73
C GLU A 58 -8.49 15.88 -9.07
N GLY A 59 -8.51 14.53 -9.04
CA GLY A 59 -8.50 13.68 -10.24
C GLY A 59 -7.18 13.69 -11.01
N ILE A 60 -6.09 14.18 -10.40
CA ILE A 60 -4.74 14.19 -10.98
C ILE A 60 -4.18 12.77 -11.01
N ILE A 61 -4.57 11.95 -10.04
CA ILE A 61 -4.23 10.53 -9.95
C ILE A 61 -5.49 9.69 -9.73
N SER A 62 -5.46 8.43 -10.18
CA SER A 62 -6.56 7.50 -9.94
C SER A 62 -6.54 7.01 -8.49
N PRO A 63 -7.71 6.85 -7.84
CA PRO A 63 -7.79 6.39 -6.47
C PRO A 63 -7.14 5.03 -6.31
N THR A 64 -6.31 4.91 -5.28
CA THR A 64 -5.71 3.65 -4.89
C THR A 64 -6.84 2.67 -4.55
N PRO A 65 -6.81 1.40 -5.01
CA PRO A 65 -7.81 0.43 -4.59
C PRO A 65 -7.72 0.28 -3.06
N GLU A 66 -8.73 0.79 -2.36
CA GLU A 66 -8.83 0.62 -0.91
C GLU A 66 -8.79 -0.87 -0.60
N TYR A 67 -7.98 -1.24 0.39
CA TYR A 67 -8.03 -2.59 0.94
C TYR A 67 -9.40 -2.80 1.57
N MET A 68 -10.31 -3.42 0.82
CA MET A 68 -11.57 -3.90 1.35
C MET A 68 -11.31 -5.27 1.98
N PRO A 69 -11.33 -5.40 3.32
CA PRO A 69 -11.23 -6.70 3.94
C PRO A 69 -12.39 -7.59 3.45
N SER A 70 -12.10 -8.86 3.23
CA SER A 70 -13.16 -9.81 2.91
C SER A 70 -14.13 -9.96 4.09
N LEU A 71 -15.37 -10.38 3.81
CA LEU A 71 -16.36 -10.65 4.87
C LEU A 71 -15.85 -11.67 5.91
N GLU A 72 -14.97 -12.58 5.51
CA GLU A 72 -14.37 -13.54 6.44
C GLU A 72 -13.36 -12.91 7.38
N GLU A 73 -12.57 -11.95 6.91
CA GLU A 73 -11.64 -11.19 7.75
C GLU A 73 -12.38 -10.30 8.74
N VAL A 74 -13.43 -9.62 8.27
CA VAL A 74 -14.31 -8.82 9.14
C VAL A 74 -14.99 -9.71 10.19
N ARG A 75 -15.47 -10.90 9.79
CA ARG A 75 -16.06 -11.87 10.73
C ARG A 75 -15.06 -12.33 11.78
N ARG A 76 -13.82 -12.63 11.37
CA ARG A 76 -12.77 -13.10 12.27
C ARG A 76 -12.40 -12.02 13.29
N GLU A 77 -12.20 -10.80 12.84
CA GLU A 77 -11.86 -9.67 13.72
C GLU A 77 -12.98 -9.40 14.75
N LEU A 78 -14.25 -9.41 14.31
CA LEU A 78 -15.40 -9.27 15.19
C LEU A 78 -15.51 -10.41 16.22
N GLU A 79 -15.19 -11.65 15.83
CA GLU A 79 -15.20 -12.79 16.75
C GLU A 79 -14.09 -12.69 17.81
N GLU A 80 -12.91 -12.22 17.42
CA GLU A 80 -11.80 -11.97 18.34
C GLU A 80 -12.15 -10.85 19.33
N ASP A 81 -12.73 -9.75 18.85
CA ASP A 81 -13.16 -8.63 19.70
C ASP A 81 -14.29 -9.07 20.65
N TRP A 82 -15.26 -9.87 20.19
CA TRP A 82 -16.32 -10.44 21.04
C TRP A 82 -15.78 -11.36 22.13
N LYS A 83 -14.72 -12.13 21.85
CA LYS A 83 -14.06 -12.99 22.85
C LYS A 83 -13.29 -12.17 23.88
N ALA A 84 -12.61 -11.10 23.43
CA ALA A 84 -11.83 -10.23 24.29
C ALA A 84 -12.72 -9.32 25.15
N ASN A 85 -13.83 -8.86 24.60
CA ASN A 85 -14.74 -7.91 25.23
C ASN A 85 -16.19 -8.35 25.02
N PRO A 86 -16.63 -9.41 25.73
CA PRO A 86 -17.98 -9.90 25.58
C PRO A 86 -18.99 -8.80 25.95
N PRO A 87 -20.05 -8.59 25.16
CA PRO A 87 -21.02 -7.56 25.44
C PRO A 87 -21.61 -7.77 26.83
N LYS A 88 -21.65 -6.70 27.63
CA LYS A 88 -22.21 -6.76 28.98
C LYS A 88 -23.67 -7.23 28.91
N PRO A 89 -24.06 -8.26 29.68
CA PRO A 89 -25.45 -8.70 29.71
C PRO A 89 -26.34 -7.52 30.13
N GLY A 90 -27.40 -7.26 29.36
CA GLY A 90 -28.35 -6.17 29.59
C GLY A 90 -28.16 -4.89 28.74
N GLY A 91 -27.16 -4.83 27.86
CA GLY A 91 -26.99 -3.67 26.95
C GLY A 91 -28.16 -3.45 25.99
N LEU A 92 -28.73 -4.53 25.44
CA LEU A 92 -29.91 -4.48 24.58
C LEU A 92 -31.19 -4.14 25.35
N ALA A 93 -31.31 -4.59 26.60
CA ALA A 93 -32.45 -4.26 27.46
C ALA A 93 -32.52 -2.75 27.73
N ARG A 94 -31.38 -2.14 28.10
CA ARG A 94 -31.27 -0.69 28.30
C ARG A 94 -31.54 0.14 27.05
N PHE A 95 -31.13 -0.35 25.88
CA PHE A 95 -31.39 0.35 24.62
C PHE A 95 -32.88 0.35 24.26
N LEU A 96 -33.60 -0.73 24.56
CA LEU A 96 -35.05 -0.83 24.35
C LEU A 96 -35.87 -0.06 25.39
N GLU A 97 -35.37 0.08 26.62
CA GLU A 97 -36.02 0.85 27.69
C GLU A 97 -35.87 2.38 27.54
N SER A 98 -34.93 2.88 26.72
CA SER A 98 -34.65 4.31 26.56
C SER A 98 -35.47 5.02 25.47
N ARG A 99 -36.58 4.43 25.02
CA ARG A 99 -37.43 4.96 23.93
C ARG A 99 -38.78 5.46 24.43
#